data_AF-A0A2A6FSZ3-F1
#
_entry.id   AF-A0A2A6FSZ3-F1
#
_cell.length_a   1.000
_cell.length_b   1.000
_cell.length_c   1.000
_cell.angle_alpha   90.00
_cell.angle_beta   90.00
_cell.angle_gamma   90.00
#
_symmetry.space_group_name_H-M   'P 1'
#
loop_
_entity.id
_entity.type
_entity.pdbx_description
1 polymer ?
#
loop_
_entity_poly.entity_id
_entity_poly.type
_entity_poly.pdbx_seq_one_letter_code
_entity_poly.pdbx_strand_id
1 'polypeptide(L)'
;MNSDFAGGARSVPPGWLAVRETGNPFAICCKLQRIAVFSVGSHDADRVVSVPHGHRQRARRPVAQRRGETVWEPEFESVDLRLVVRKRVVHIEDVHRDGEKAVARPVRRAVIAAVFTNPYAGKYSEDLSELIDAGEILAREFMTCAQAILGGNVRAYGKGGIVGENGEIEHIAALLHPKFGRPTRAIANGVSILPSVKKRGGQGATIDIPIHHKDAMMIRSHFDSVEFRVGDAPRANEIVVALAVSDGPRPHPRVGGLTEAEAEGQDGLR
;
A
#
# COMPACT_ATOMS: atom_id res chain seq x y z
N MET A 1 7.46 -47.98 46.73
CA MET A 1 6.58 -49.16 46.91
C MET A 1 5.17 -48.64 46.74
N ASN A 2 4.67 -48.69 45.51
CA ASN A 2 3.69 -49.69 45.00
C ASN A 2 2.29 -49.35 45.52
N SER A 3 1.48 -48.66 44.71
CA SER A 3 0.60 -49.22 43.65
C SER A 3 -0.74 -49.64 44.23
N ASP A 4 -1.84 -49.06 43.74
CA ASP A 4 -2.82 -49.84 42.98
C ASP A 4 -3.87 -48.97 42.28
N PHE A 5 -4.16 -49.44 41.07
CA PHE A 5 -5.13 -48.97 40.08
C PHE A 5 -6.54 -49.44 40.40
N ALA A 6 -7.53 -48.63 39.98
CA ALA A 6 -8.84 -48.97 39.38
C ALA A 6 -9.86 -47.92 39.83
N GLY A 7 -10.73 -47.34 39.01
CA GLY A 7 -11.25 -47.73 37.72
C GLY A 7 -12.66 -47.10 37.69
N GLY A 8 -12.83 -46.04 36.90
CA GLY A 8 -14.08 -45.28 36.86
C GLY A 8 -14.25 -44.63 35.50
N ALA A 9 -14.53 -45.47 34.49
CA ALA A 9 -14.88 -45.04 33.15
C ALA A 9 -16.17 -44.22 33.20
N ARG A 10 -16.09 -42.91 32.93
CA ARG A 10 -17.25 -42.12 32.51
C ARG A 10 -17.29 -42.13 30.99
N SER A 11 -18.34 -42.75 30.47
CA SER A 11 -18.75 -42.79 29.08
C SER A 11 -18.87 -41.39 28.49
N VAL A 12 -18.06 -41.09 27.48
CA VAL A 12 -18.22 -39.92 26.60
C VAL A 12 -19.27 -40.30 25.54
N PRO A 13 -20.33 -39.50 25.31
CA PRO A 13 -21.32 -39.80 24.28
C PRO A 13 -20.74 -39.68 22.87
N PRO A 14 -21.20 -40.49 21.90
CA PRO A 14 -20.66 -40.54 20.55
C PRO A 14 -21.17 -39.35 19.74
N GLY A 15 -20.23 -38.53 19.25
CA GLY A 15 -20.54 -37.33 18.46
C GLY A 15 -19.28 -36.67 17.91
N TRP A 16 -18.34 -37.46 17.40
CA TRP A 16 -17.21 -36.97 16.62
C TRP A 16 -17.38 -37.41 15.17
N LEU A 17 -17.83 -36.51 14.32
CA LEU A 17 -17.50 -36.53 12.90
C LEU A 17 -17.60 -35.11 12.32
N ALA A 18 -16.51 -34.72 11.64
CA ALA A 18 -16.29 -33.51 10.85
C ALA A 18 -15.97 -32.21 11.61
N VAL A 19 -14.75 -32.12 12.16
CA VAL A 19 -14.01 -30.84 12.09
C VAL A 19 -13.66 -30.65 10.61
N ARG A 20 -14.35 -29.73 9.93
CA ARG A 20 -13.89 -29.26 8.62
C ARG A 20 -12.53 -28.61 8.83
N GLU A 21 -11.51 -29.16 8.18
CA GLU A 21 -10.23 -28.49 7.97
C GLU A 21 -10.49 -27.18 7.22
N THR A 22 -10.65 -26.08 7.95
CA THR A 22 -10.53 -24.75 7.39
C THR A 22 -9.07 -24.39 7.37
N GLY A 23 -8.48 -24.48 6.17
CA GLY A 23 -7.36 -23.64 5.72
C GLY A 23 -6.17 -23.57 6.66
N ASN A 24 -5.16 -24.39 6.38
CA ASN A 24 -3.79 -24.26 6.86
C ASN A 24 -3.32 -22.78 6.87
N PRO A 25 -3.02 -22.18 8.04
CA PRO A 25 -2.59 -20.77 8.13
C PRO A 25 -1.13 -20.53 7.71
N PHE A 26 -0.42 -21.54 7.18
CA PHE A 26 0.97 -21.43 6.70
C PHE A 26 1.14 -21.25 5.18
N ALA A 27 0.05 -21.11 4.40
CA ALA A 27 0.15 -21.07 2.92
C ALA A 27 0.43 -19.68 2.31
N ILE A 28 0.70 -18.64 3.10
CA ILE A 28 0.78 -17.25 2.59
C ILE A 28 2.22 -16.73 2.36
N CYS A 29 3.28 -17.51 2.63
CA CYS A 29 4.66 -17.01 2.53
C CYS A 29 5.57 -17.63 1.45
N CYS A 30 5.08 -18.48 0.54
CA CYS A 30 5.96 -19.11 -0.46
C CYS A 30 5.30 -19.30 -1.83
N LYS A 31 5.47 -18.32 -2.73
CA LYS A 31 5.41 -18.52 -4.20
C LYS A 31 6.06 -17.39 -5.01
N LEU A 32 7.19 -16.87 -4.54
CA LEU A 32 8.06 -15.96 -5.31
C LEU A 32 9.47 -16.55 -5.43
N GLN A 33 9.60 -17.58 -6.26
CA GLN A 33 10.86 -17.95 -6.91
C GLN A 33 10.55 -18.51 -8.29
N ARG A 34 10.45 -17.62 -9.28
CA ARG A 34 10.62 -17.92 -10.70
C ARG A 34 10.82 -16.61 -11.45
N ILE A 35 12.01 -16.04 -11.34
CA ILE A 35 12.54 -15.15 -12.37
C ILE A 35 13.34 -16.07 -13.30
N ALA A 36 12.80 -16.24 -14.50
CA ALA A 36 13.47 -16.90 -15.60
C ALA A 36 14.69 -16.07 -16.02
N VAL A 37 15.83 -16.75 -16.13
CA VAL A 37 17.01 -16.28 -16.85
C VAL A 37 16.63 -16.25 -18.33
N PHE A 38 16.62 -15.07 -18.96
CA PHE A 38 16.51 -14.98 -20.41
C PHE A 38 17.88 -15.28 -21.03
N SER A 39 17.98 -16.42 -21.71
CA SER A 39 19.05 -16.71 -22.67
C SER A 39 18.70 -16.04 -24.01
N VAL A 40 19.71 -15.43 -24.63
CA VAL A 40 19.66 -14.84 -25.97
C VAL A 40 19.77 -15.95 -27.03
N GLY A 41 19.04 -15.80 -28.14
CA GLY A 41 19.15 -16.60 -29.38
C GLY A 41 17.84 -16.46 -30.17
N SER A 42 17.71 -15.62 -31.20
CA SER A 42 18.31 -15.63 -32.55
C SER A 42 17.21 -15.91 -33.58
N HIS A 43 16.96 -14.91 -34.44
CA HIS A 43 16.43 -14.92 -35.81
C HIS A 43 15.52 -16.09 -36.24
N ASP A 44 14.28 -15.76 -36.64
CA ASP A 44 13.86 -16.04 -38.02
C ASP A 44 12.69 -15.13 -38.48
N ALA A 45 12.71 -14.81 -39.77
CA ALA A 45 11.89 -13.83 -40.44
C ALA A 45 10.50 -14.35 -40.87
N ASP A 46 9.69 -13.40 -41.34
CA ASP A 46 8.53 -13.58 -42.22
C ASP A 46 7.29 -14.33 -41.71
N ARG A 47 6.28 -13.53 -41.34
CA ARG A 47 4.90 -13.77 -41.77
C ARG A 47 4.05 -12.50 -41.68
N VAL A 48 3.85 -11.89 -42.85
CA VAL A 48 2.79 -10.92 -43.14
C VAL A 48 1.45 -11.68 -43.17
N VAL A 49 0.49 -11.28 -42.34
CA VAL A 49 -0.92 -11.67 -42.49
C VAL A 49 -1.77 -10.41 -42.47
N SER A 50 -2.48 -10.22 -43.58
CA SER A 50 -3.37 -9.10 -43.88
C SER A 50 -4.60 -9.07 -42.97
N VAL A 51 -5.04 -7.85 -42.62
CA VAL A 51 -6.20 -7.56 -41.77
C VAL A 51 -7.40 -7.17 -42.64
N PRO A 52 -8.60 -7.77 -42.46
CA PRO A 52 -9.83 -7.17 -42.93
C PRO A 52 -10.45 -6.27 -41.86
N HIS A 53 -10.92 -5.11 -42.30
CA HIS A 53 -11.65 -4.12 -41.51
C HIS A 53 -12.96 -4.68 -40.95
N GLY A 54 -13.16 -4.52 -39.64
CA GLY A 54 -14.44 -4.79 -38.98
C GLY A 54 -14.38 -4.42 -37.51
N HIS A 55 -15.00 -3.31 -37.14
CA HIS A 55 -15.24 -2.96 -35.74
C HIS A 55 -16.10 -4.05 -35.08
N ARG A 56 -15.47 -4.87 -34.23
CA ARG A 56 -16.15 -5.66 -33.20
C ARG A 56 -15.50 -5.35 -31.86
N GLN A 57 -16.20 -4.63 -31.01
CA GLN A 57 -15.86 -4.54 -29.60
C GLN A 57 -15.92 -5.97 -29.02
N ARG A 58 -14.76 -6.53 -28.65
CA ARG A 58 -14.70 -7.81 -27.93
C ARG A 58 -15.17 -7.57 -26.51
N ALA A 59 -16.30 -8.17 -26.15
CA ALA A 59 -16.69 -8.33 -24.75
C ALA A 59 -15.54 -9.01 -23.98
N ARG A 60 -15.04 -8.36 -22.92
CA ARG A 60 -14.01 -8.90 -22.04
C ARG A 60 -14.55 -10.17 -21.37
N ARG A 61 -13.89 -11.30 -21.58
CA ARG A 61 -14.19 -12.56 -20.88
C ARG A 61 -13.89 -12.38 -19.39
N PRO A 62 -14.73 -12.91 -18.47
CA PRO A 62 -14.40 -12.89 -17.06
C PRO A 62 -13.20 -13.80 -16.79
N VAL A 63 -12.20 -13.27 -16.09
CA VAL A 63 -11.14 -14.05 -15.45
C VAL A 63 -11.81 -15.04 -14.50
N ALA A 64 -11.45 -16.32 -14.63
CA ALA A 64 -12.09 -17.41 -13.91
C ALA A 64 -12.09 -17.17 -12.38
N GLN A 65 -13.27 -16.96 -11.80
CA GLN A 65 -13.51 -17.05 -10.36
C GLN A 65 -13.25 -18.49 -9.91
N ARG A 66 -12.09 -18.75 -9.29
CA ARG A 66 -11.92 -19.92 -8.42
C ARG A 66 -12.31 -19.53 -7.00
N ARG A 67 -13.03 -20.44 -6.34
CA ARG A 67 -13.74 -20.26 -5.07
C ARG A 67 -12.92 -19.52 -3.99
N GLY A 68 -13.47 -18.44 -3.47
CA GLY A 68 -13.29 -18.00 -2.08
C GLY A 68 -12.04 -17.18 -1.72
N GLU A 69 -11.08 -17.01 -2.64
CA GLU A 69 -9.88 -16.22 -2.37
C GLU A 69 -9.77 -15.10 -3.41
N THR A 70 -9.93 -13.86 -2.96
CA THR A 70 -9.58 -12.69 -3.77
C THR A 70 -8.07 -12.64 -3.88
N VAL A 71 -7.53 -13.23 -4.95
CA VAL A 71 -6.14 -13.01 -5.36
C VAL A 71 -6.08 -11.57 -5.87
N TRP A 72 -5.56 -10.67 -5.03
CA TRP A 72 -5.33 -9.29 -5.39
C TRP A 72 -3.94 -9.18 -6.03
N GLU A 73 -3.90 -8.96 -7.33
CA GLU A 73 -2.69 -8.46 -7.99
C GLU A 73 -2.83 -6.93 -8.08
N PRO A 74 -1.88 -6.14 -7.52
CA PRO A 74 -1.88 -4.71 -7.76
C PRO A 74 -1.73 -4.46 -9.25
N GLU A 75 -2.81 -4.04 -9.90
CA GLU A 75 -2.75 -3.50 -11.25
C GLU A 75 -2.22 -2.07 -11.16
N PHE A 76 -0.93 -1.91 -11.45
CA PHE A 76 -0.36 -0.59 -11.73
C PHE A 76 -0.64 -0.28 -13.20
N GLU A 77 -1.57 0.64 -13.47
CA GLU A 77 -1.80 1.12 -14.83
C GLU A 77 -0.49 1.73 -15.37
N SER A 78 -0.15 1.45 -16.63
CA SER A 78 1.03 2.02 -17.28
C SER A 78 0.79 3.51 -17.53
N VAL A 79 1.02 4.32 -16.51
CA VAL A 79 0.93 5.77 -16.63
C VAL A 79 2.20 6.28 -17.32
N ASP A 80 2.03 7.21 -18.26
CA ASP A 80 3.11 7.88 -18.98
C ASP A 80 3.87 8.82 -18.02
N LEU A 81 4.68 8.21 -17.15
CA LEU A 81 5.63 8.90 -16.30
C LEU A 81 6.89 9.16 -17.14
N ARG A 82 7.30 10.43 -17.23
CA ARG A 82 8.64 10.78 -17.72
C ARG A 82 9.76 10.20 -16.85
N LEU A 83 9.41 9.71 -15.66
CA LEU A 83 10.31 9.08 -14.71
C LEU A 83 10.42 7.57 -14.94
N VAL A 84 11.65 7.06 -14.85
CA VAL A 84 11.93 5.62 -14.93
C VAL A 84 11.69 4.96 -13.57
N VAL A 85 10.57 4.24 -13.43
CA VAL A 85 10.25 3.46 -12.22
C VAL A 85 11.06 2.17 -12.19
N ARG A 86 11.93 2.02 -11.20
CA ARG A 86 12.72 0.79 -10.98
C ARG A 86 11.95 -0.26 -10.19
N LYS A 87 11.17 0.16 -9.19
CA LYS A 87 10.48 -0.76 -8.27
C LYS A 87 9.20 -0.15 -7.74
N ARG A 88 8.19 -0.98 -7.53
CA ARG A 88 7.01 -0.66 -6.73
C ARG A 88 6.92 -1.62 -5.56
N VAL A 89 6.49 -1.11 -4.41
CA VAL A 89 6.41 -1.87 -3.17
C VAL A 89 5.08 -1.57 -2.51
N VAL A 90 4.43 -2.64 -2.04
CA VAL A 90 3.23 -2.55 -1.21
C VAL A 90 3.56 -3.23 0.11
N HIS A 91 3.38 -2.52 1.22
CA HIS A 91 3.44 -3.06 2.57
C HIS A 91 2.04 -3.05 3.15
N ILE A 92 1.60 -4.15 3.76
CA ILE A 92 0.27 -4.30 4.38
C ILE A 92 0.48 -4.81 5.80
N GLU A 93 -0.19 -4.18 6.75
CA GLU A 93 -0.21 -4.54 8.16
C GLU A 93 -1.66 -4.71 8.61
N ASP A 94 -1.99 -5.85 9.21
CA ASP A 94 -3.26 -6.11 9.88
C ASP A 94 -3.04 -6.18 11.39
N VAL A 95 -3.59 -5.21 12.13
CA VAL A 95 -3.46 -5.16 13.60
C VAL A 95 -4.65 -5.87 14.24
N HIS A 96 -4.42 -7.05 14.81
CA HIS A 96 -5.45 -7.85 15.50
C HIS A 96 -5.48 -7.63 17.02
N ARG A 97 -4.35 -7.23 17.61
CA ARG A 97 -4.14 -6.99 19.04
C ARG A 97 -3.11 -5.90 19.20
N ASP A 98 -3.23 -5.14 20.28
CA ASP A 98 -2.24 -4.16 20.72
C ASP A 98 -2.22 -4.16 22.26
N GLY A 99 -1.02 -4.27 22.83
CA GLY A 99 -0.85 -4.66 24.23
C GLY A 99 -1.55 -5.99 24.54
N GLU A 100 -2.29 -6.05 25.64
CA GLU A 100 -2.97 -7.28 26.10
C GLU A 100 -4.38 -7.47 25.51
N LYS A 101 -4.88 -6.50 24.73
CA LYS A 101 -6.29 -6.45 24.31
C LYS A 101 -6.45 -6.62 22.80
N ALA A 102 -7.42 -7.43 22.39
CA ALA A 102 -7.88 -7.53 21.00
C ALA A 102 -8.61 -6.27 20.56
N VAL A 103 -8.39 -5.85 19.32
CA VAL A 103 -9.16 -4.76 18.71
C VAL A 103 -10.56 -5.26 18.34
N ALA A 104 -11.55 -4.36 18.35
CA ALA A 104 -12.94 -4.72 18.03
C ALA A 104 -13.11 -5.20 16.57
N ARG A 105 -12.36 -4.57 15.66
CA ARG A 105 -12.16 -5.02 14.27
C ARG A 105 -10.67 -4.91 13.95
N PRO A 106 -10.05 -5.86 13.23
CA PRO A 106 -8.69 -5.67 12.73
C PRO A 106 -8.57 -4.35 11.98
N VAL A 107 -7.51 -3.60 12.27
CA VAL A 107 -7.21 -2.35 11.56
C VAL A 107 -6.18 -2.67 10.50
N ARG A 108 -6.52 -2.42 9.23
CA ARG A 108 -5.61 -2.62 8.11
C ARG A 108 -4.96 -1.29 7.74
N ARG A 109 -3.63 -1.33 7.64
CA ARG A 109 -2.80 -0.24 7.13
C ARG A 109 -2.05 -0.71 5.90
N ALA A 110 -1.81 0.20 4.96
CA ALA A 110 -1.00 -0.10 3.80
C ALA A 110 -0.10 1.08 3.42
N VAL A 111 1.09 0.77 2.90
CA VAL A 111 1.99 1.73 2.28
C VAL A 111 2.21 1.31 0.83
N ILE A 112 1.89 2.21 -0.09
CA ILE A 112 2.11 2.04 -1.53
C ILE A 112 3.24 2.97 -1.91
N ALA A 113 4.32 2.42 -2.46
CA ALA A 113 5.53 3.17 -2.77
C ALA A 113 6.10 2.84 -4.14
N ALA A 114 6.80 3.81 -4.72
CA ALA A 114 7.60 3.63 -5.92
C ALA A 114 9.03 4.13 -5.69
N VAL A 115 9.97 3.46 -6.36
CA VAL A 115 11.38 3.83 -6.47
C VAL A 115 11.66 4.18 -7.91
N PHE A 116 12.20 5.38 -8.14
CA PHE A 116 12.56 5.84 -9.49
C PHE A 116 13.85 6.65 -9.49
N THR A 117 14.44 6.76 -10.67
CA THR A 117 15.60 7.61 -10.92
C THR A 117 15.22 9.08 -10.66
N ASN A 118 16.01 9.77 -9.85
CA ASN A 118 15.88 11.20 -9.63
C ASN A 118 16.50 11.97 -10.83
N PRO A 119 15.71 12.70 -11.63
CA PRO A 119 16.23 13.44 -12.79
C PRO A 119 17.13 14.62 -12.41
N TYR A 120 17.14 15.02 -11.13
CA TYR A 120 17.92 16.10 -10.56
C TYR A 120 19.07 15.61 -9.67
N ALA A 121 19.44 14.32 -9.70
CA ALA A 121 20.57 13.85 -8.91
C ALA A 121 21.89 14.51 -9.34
N GLY A 122 22.66 15.01 -8.37
CA GLY A 122 23.99 15.60 -8.56
C GLY A 122 24.00 16.98 -9.22
N LYS A 123 22.84 17.62 -9.40
CA LYS A 123 22.73 18.96 -9.98
C LYS A 123 21.64 19.76 -9.28
N TYR A 124 21.83 21.06 -9.21
CA TYR A 124 20.83 22.01 -8.72
C TYR A 124 19.91 22.45 -9.87
N SER A 125 18.63 22.66 -9.58
CA SER A 125 17.66 23.20 -10.54
C SER A 125 16.60 24.03 -9.83
N GLU A 126 16.31 25.20 -10.38
CA GLU A 126 15.21 26.07 -9.93
C GLU A 126 13.83 25.55 -10.39
N ASP A 127 13.78 24.75 -11.46
CA ASP A 127 12.52 24.24 -12.03
C ASP A 127 12.38 22.73 -11.77
N LEU A 128 11.50 22.40 -10.82
CA LEU A 128 11.18 21.03 -10.41
C LEU A 128 9.84 20.54 -10.99
N SER A 129 9.32 21.17 -12.04
CA SER A 129 8.00 20.86 -12.62
C SER A 129 7.83 19.39 -13.03
N GLU A 130 8.90 18.73 -13.48
CA GLU A 130 8.86 17.31 -13.84
C GLU A 130 8.48 16.42 -12.64
N LEU A 131 9.03 16.71 -11.45
CA LEU A 131 8.69 15.99 -10.22
C LEU A 131 7.30 16.36 -9.71
N ILE A 132 6.90 17.63 -9.86
CA ILE A 132 5.55 18.10 -9.51
C ILE A 132 4.47 17.35 -10.31
N ASP A 133 4.67 17.24 -11.62
CA ASP A 133 3.73 16.56 -12.51
C ASP A 133 3.69 15.06 -12.27
N ALA A 134 4.86 14.44 -12.05
CA ALA A 134 4.93 13.03 -11.66
C ALA A 134 4.21 12.75 -10.34
N GLY A 135 4.25 13.69 -9.39
CA GLY A 135 3.53 13.61 -8.12
C GLY A 135 2.02 13.44 -8.29
N GLU A 136 1.40 14.12 -9.26
CA GLU A 136 -0.03 13.99 -9.54
C GLU A 136 -0.39 12.59 -10.04
N ILE A 137 0.43 12.06 -10.96
CA ILE A 137 0.25 10.77 -11.59
C ILE A 137 0.40 9.64 -10.54
N LEU A 138 1.49 9.69 -9.77
CA LEU A 138 1.76 8.71 -8.71
C LEU A 138 0.68 8.74 -7.63
N ALA A 139 0.13 9.90 -7.28
CA ALA A 139 -0.95 9.99 -6.32
C ALA A 139 -2.23 9.25 -6.77
N ARG A 140 -2.60 9.34 -8.06
CA ARG A 140 -3.75 8.60 -8.61
C ARG A 140 -3.50 7.10 -8.60
N GLU A 141 -2.31 6.69 -9.02
CA GLU A 141 -1.89 5.30 -9.04
C GLU A 141 -1.92 4.71 -7.62
N PHE A 142 -1.29 5.39 -6.66
CA PHE A 142 -1.15 4.91 -5.30
C PHE A 142 -2.48 4.84 -4.57
N MET A 143 -3.34 5.86 -4.72
CA MET A 143 -4.62 5.86 -4.02
C MET A 143 -5.62 4.87 -4.64
N THR A 144 -5.57 4.64 -5.95
CA THR A 144 -6.35 3.57 -6.59
C THR A 144 -5.94 2.19 -6.07
N CYS A 145 -4.64 1.93 -6.00
CA CYS A 145 -4.09 0.71 -5.40
C CYS A 145 -4.50 0.57 -3.92
N ALA A 146 -4.39 1.65 -3.14
CA ALA A 146 -4.80 1.69 -1.74
C ALA A 146 -6.29 1.38 -1.53
N GLN A 147 -7.18 1.95 -2.34
CA GLN A 147 -8.60 1.62 -2.28
C GLN A 147 -8.85 0.14 -2.52
N ALA A 148 -8.17 -0.48 -3.47
CA ALA A 148 -8.32 -1.91 -3.73
C ALA A 148 -7.84 -2.76 -2.54
N ILE A 149 -6.73 -2.40 -1.90
CA ILE A 149 -6.19 -3.11 -0.70
C ILE A 149 -7.14 -3.00 0.50
N LEU A 150 -7.71 -1.81 0.72
CA LEU A 150 -8.58 -1.51 1.87
C LEU A 150 -10.08 -1.76 1.59
N GLY A 151 -10.43 -2.34 0.43
CA GLY A 151 -11.82 -2.60 0.06
C GLY A 151 -12.68 -1.33 -0.06
N GLY A 152 -12.08 -0.20 -0.44
CA GLY A 152 -12.74 1.10 -0.59
C GLY A 152 -12.91 1.90 0.70
N ASN A 153 -12.48 1.39 1.86
CA ASN A 153 -12.68 2.04 3.16
C ASN A 153 -11.43 2.79 3.66
N VAL A 154 -10.91 3.75 2.88
CA VAL A 154 -9.81 4.61 3.35
C VAL A 154 -10.36 5.57 4.42
N ARG A 155 -9.80 5.53 5.64
CA ARG A 155 -10.19 6.43 6.76
C ARG A 155 -9.12 7.43 7.12
N ALA A 156 -7.85 7.07 6.97
CA ALA A 156 -6.74 7.97 7.18
C ALA A 156 -5.68 7.80 6.09
N TYR A 157 -4.94 8.88 5.86
CA TYR A 157 -3.85 8.90 4.89
C TYR A 157 -2.70 9.78 5.33
N GLY A 158 -1.56 9.58 4.69
CA GLY A 158 -0.33 10.34 4.85
C GLY A 158 0.59 10.08 3.68
N LYS A 159 1.60 10.94 3.49
CA LYS A 159 2.53 10.82 2.36
C LYS A 159 3.96 11.09 2.78
N GLY A 160 4.92 10.40 2.18
CA GLY A 160 6.31 10.57 2.53
C GLY A 160 7.24 10.22 1.39
N GLY A 161 8.52 10.56 1.55
CA GLY A 161 9.54 10.11 0.63
C GLY A 161 10.94 10.21 1.20
N ILE A 162 11.83 9.42 0.61
CA ILE A 162 13.26 9.39 0.89
C ILE A 162 14.01 9.69 -0.40
N VAL A 163 14.84 10.73 -0.40
CA VAL A 163 15.74 11.07 -1.50
C VAL A 163 17.11 10.47 -1.22
N GLY A 164 17.72 9.89 -2.25
CA GLY A 164 19.09 9.43 -2.22
C GLY A 164 20.09 10.55 -1.95
N GLU A 165 21.31 10.16 -1.59
CA GLU A 165 22.38 11.06 -1.16
C GLU A 165 22.72 12.18 -2.16
N ASN A 166 22.57 11.91 -3.46
CA ASN A 166 22.86 12.89 -4.51
C ASN A 166 21.65 13.78 -4.86
N GLY A 167 20.52 13.66 -4.17
CA GLY A 167 19.37 14.54 -4.37
C GLY A 167 19.14 15.51 -3.22
N GLU A 168 18.14 16.37 -3.40
CA GLU A 168 17.78 17.43 -2.46
C GLU A 168 16.43 17.14 -1.80
N ILE A 169 16.22 17.64 -0.58
CA ILE A 169 14.92 17.49 0.11
C ILE A 169 13.79 18.08 -0.74
N GLU A 170 14.10 19.14 -1.50
CA GLU A 170 13.16 19.79 -2.40
C GLU A 170 12.65 18.87 -3.52
N HIS A 171 13.42 17.85 -3.92
CA HIS A 171 12.96 16.87 -4.91
C HIS A 171 11.77 16.04 -4.37
N ILE A 172 11.79 15.69 -3.07
CA ILE A 172 10.65 15.03 -2.43
C ILE A 172 9.51 16.04 -2.25
N ALA A 173 9.83 17.28 -1.87
CA ALA A 173 8.83 18.31 -1.69
C ALA A 173 8.05 18.53 -3.01
N ALA A 174 8.74 18.61 -4.14
CA ALA A 174 8.17 18.72 -5.48
C ALA A 174 7.27 17.53 -5.84
N LEU A 175 7.68 16.29 -5.56
CA LEU A 175 6.79 15.13 -5.77
C LEU A 175 5.53 15.18 -4.91
N LEU A 176 5.67 15.61 -3.66
CA LEU A 176 4.55 15.63 -2.72
C LEU A 176 3.69 16.88 -2.87
N HIS A 177 4.15 17.95 -3.53
CA HIS A 177 3.47 19.24 -3.60
C HIS A 177 3.75 19.97 -4.92
N PRO A 178 2.78 20.74 -5.45
CA PRO A 178 1.41 20.91 -4.94
C PRO A 178 0.42 19.83 -5.41
N LYS A 179 0.73 19.06 -6.46
CA LYS A 179 -0.27 18.30 -7.20
C LYS A 179 -0.64 16.93 -6.62
N PHE A 180 0.18 16.35 -5.74
CA PHE A 180 -0.10 15.03 -5.13
C PHE A 180 -1.40 15.00 -4.32
N GLY A 181 -1.72 16.09 -3.62
CA GLY A 181 -2.81 16.10 -2.63
C GLY A 181 -4.22 16.00 -3.21
N ARG A 182 -4.49 16.74 -4.29
CA ARG A 182 -5.82 16.82 -4.92
C ARG A 182 -6.36 15.46 -5.40
N PRO A 183 -5.65 14.68 -6.24
CA PRO A 183 -6.14 13.37 -6.69
C PRO A 183 -6.31 12.39 -5.53
N THR A 184 -5.37 12.39 -4.57
CA THR A 184 -5.44 11.53 -3.38
C THR A 184 -6.74 11.76 -2.60
N ARG A 185 -7.06 13.03 -2.32
CA ARG A 185 -8.29 13.43 -1.64
C ARG A 185 -9.55 13.09 -2.43
N ALA A 186 -9.55 13.38 -3.73
CA ALA A 186 -10.70 13.12 -4.60
C ALA A 186 -11.04 11.63 -4.65
N ILE A 187 -10.03 10.75 -4.76
CA ILE A 187 -10.23 9.30 -4.83
C ILE A 187 -10.67 8.73 -3.48
N ALA A 188 -10.14 9.26 -2.37
CA ALA A 188 -10.53 8.82 -1.02
C ALA A 188 -11.85 9.44 -0.51
N ASN A 189 -12.48 10.34 -1.28
CA ASN A 189 -13.57 11.20 -0.79
C ASN A 189 -13.21 11.87 0.55
N GLY A 190 -12.02 12.47 0.62
CA GLY A 190 -11.51 13.18 1.79
C GLY A 190 -11.30 14.66 1.49
N VAL A 191 -11.30 15.48 2.54
CA VAL A 191 -11.07 16.94 2.45
C VAL A 191 -9.81 17.38 3.23
N SER A 192 -9.39 16.61 4.22
CA SER A 192 -8.29 16.96 5.11
C SER A 192 -6.94 16.94 4.41
N ILE A 193 -6.01 17.78 4.86
CA ILE A 193 -4.64 17.75 4.35
C ILE A 193 -3.95 16.43 4.71
N LEU A 194 -3.13 15.94 3.78
CA LEU A 194 -2.23 14.83 4.04
C LEU A 194 -1.03 15.33 4.85
N PRO A 195 -0.80 14.84 6.09
CA PRO A 195 0.47 15.07 6.75
C PRO A 195 1.60 14.47 5.91
N SER A 196 2.80 15.06 5.99
CA SER A 196 3.91 14.60 5.16
C SER A 196 5.29 14.74 5.78
N VAL A 197 6.17 13.81 5.38
CA VAL A 197 7.57 13.73 5.82
C VAL A 197 8.50 13.64 4.62
N LYS A 198 9.66 14.30 4.71
CA LYS A 198 10.70 14.28 3.67
C LYS A 198 12.02 13.96 4.35
N LYS A 199 12.75 12.99 3.82
CA LYS A 199 14.00 12.50 4.41
C LYS A 199 15.07 12.35 3.33
N ARG A 200 16.32 12.72 3.63
CA ARG A 200 17.47 12.25 2.85
C ARG A 200 18.01 11.00 3.52
N GLY A 201 18.33 9.98 2.75
CA GLY A 201 18.86 8.72 3.28
C GLY A 201 19.44 7.83 2.19
N GLY A 202 20.25 6.86 2.61
CA GLY A 202 20.77 5.81 1.74
C GLY A 202 19.83 4.60 1.64
N GLN A 203 20.33 3.54 1.02
CA GLN A 203 19.59 2.29 0.85
C GLN A 203 19.17 1.69 2.19
N GLY A 204 17.89 1.30 2.31
CA GLY A 204 17.36 0.68 3.51
C GLY A 204 16.99 1.66 4.62
N ALA A 205 17.13 2.97 4.39
CA ALA A 205 16.66 3.99 5.32
C ALA A 205 15.15 3.83 5.60
N THR A 206 14.78 3.96 6.87
CA THR A 206 13.38 3.94 7.33
C THR A 206 12.75 5.33 7.24
N ILE A 207 11.43 5.38 7.11
CA ILE A 207 10.63 6.60 7.22
C ILE A 207 9.33 6.30 7.95
N ASP A 208 9.01 7.13 8.94
CA ASP A 208 7.73 7.08 9.66
C ASP A 208 6.76 8.06 9.00
N ILE A 209 5.77 7.54 8.30
CA ILE A 209 4.80 8.36 7.58
C ILE A 209 3.63 8.65 8.53
N PRO A 210 3.47 9.89 9.02
CA PRO A 210 2.31 10.24 9.82
C PRO A 210 1.05 10.12 8.98
N ILE A 211 -0.06 9.70 9.59
CA ILE A 211 -1.39 9.64 8.96
C ILE A 211 -2.42 10.37 9.83
N HIS A 212 -3.37 11.06 9.19
CA HIS A 212 -4.51 11.72 9.84
C HIS A 212 -5.82 11.30 9.17
N HIS A 213 -6.96 11.50 9.84
CA HIS A 213 -8.28 11.18 9.27
C HIS A 213 -8.54 11.99 8.00
N LYS A 214 -9.12 11.35 6.99
CA LYS A 214 -9.32 11.94 5.66
C LYS A 214 -10.31 13.10 5.65
N ASP A 215 -11.27 13.12 6.56
CA ASP A 215 -12.34 14.12 6.58
C ASP A 215 -12.04 15.31 7.49
N ALA A 216 -11.26 15.11 8.56
CA ALA A 216 -10.94 16.18 9.51
C ALA A 216 -9.64 15.84 10.25
N MET A 217 -8.62 16.70 10.14
CA MET A 217 -7.32 16.38 10.73
C MET A 217 -7.42 16.23 12.24
N MET A 218 -8.32 16.97 12.90
CA MET A 218 -8.36 17.03 14.37
C MET A 218 -8.99 15.80 15.02
N ILE A 219 -9.49 14.83 14.24
CA ILE A 219 -10.00 13.56 14.76
C ILE A 219 -8.85 12.77 15.39
N ARG A 220 -8.73 12.88 16.72
CA ARG A 220 -7.54 12.46 17.46
C ARG A 220 -7.34 10.96 17.48
N SER A 221 -8.39 10.17 17.23
CA SER A 221 -8.29 8.71 17.15
C SER A 221 -7.39 8.24 15.99
N HIS A 222 -7.18 9.07 14.97
CA HIS A 222 -6.44 8.73 13.75
C HIS A 222 -5.03 9.30 13.67
N PHE A 223 -4.57 10.07 14.67
CA PHE A 223 -3.17 10.47 14.77
C PHE A 223 -2.26 9.26 14.97
N ASP A 224 -1.51 8.90 13.94
CA ASP A 224 -0.70 7.69 13.95
C ASP A 224 0.43 7.79 12.93
N SER A 225 1.27 6.77 12.85
CA SER A 225 2.31 6.65 11.83
C SER A 225 2.49 5.22 11.36
N VAL A 226 2.91 5.04 10.11
CA VAL A 226 3.33 3.74 9.57
C VAL A 226 4.80 3.82 9.18
N GLU A 227 5.63 2.95 9.77
CA GLU A 227 7.03 2.81 9.36
C GLU A 227 7.10 2.13 8.00
N PHE A 228 7.97 2.62 7.13
CA PHE A 228 8.24 2.01 5.84
C PHE A 228 9.73 2.07 5.50
N ARG A 229 10.21 1.05 4.78
CA ARG A 229 11.54 1.05 4.15
C ARG A 229 11.56 0.14 2.91
N VAL A 230 12.52 0.38 2.04
CA VAL A 230 12.86 -0.52 0.93
C VAL A 230 14.33 -0.89 1.08
N GLY A 231 14.63 -2.18 1.25
CA GLY A 231 15.97 -2.63 1.67
C GLY A 231 17.14 -2.18 0.77
N ASP A 232 16.91 -2.03 -0.53
CA ASP A 232 17.89 -1.62 -1.54
C ASP A 232 17.62 -0.23 -2.14
N ALA A 233 16.82 0.61 -1.46
CA ALA A 233 16.45 1.94 -1.96
C ALA A 233 16.31 2.98 -0.84
N PRO A 234 16.41 4.28 -1.17
CA PRO A 234 16.89 4.81 -2.46
C PRO A 234 18.40 4.57 -2.63
N ARG A 235 18.84 4.27 -3.87
CA ARG A 235 20.24 4.49 -4.24
C ARG A 235 20.54 5.99 -4.30
N ALA A 236 21.81 6.38 -4.37
CA ALA A 236 22.22 7.78 -4.33
C ALA A 236 21.47 8.68 -5.35
N ASN A 237 21.18 8.16 -6.54
CA ASN A 237 20.48 8.88 -7.62
C ASN A 237 18.99 8.56 -7.71
N GLU A 238 18.36 8.08 -6.64
CA GLU A 238 16.96 7.64 -6.64
C GLU A 238 16.12 8.39 -5.61
N ILE A 239 14.81 8.30 -5.79
CA ILE A 239 13.82 8.70 -4.80
C ILE A 239 12.90 7.52 -4.53
N VAL A 240 12.56 7.33 -3.26
CA VAL A 240 11.40 6.56 -2.81
C VAL A 240 10.30 7.55 -2.48
N VAL A 241 9.11 7.38 -3.04
CA VAL A 241 7.91 8.12 -2.64
C VAL A 241 6.81 7.14 -2.25
N ALA A 242 6.05 7.47 -1.22
CA ALA A 242 5.11 6.57 -0.59
C ALA A 242 3.83 7.29 -0.13
N LEU A 243 2.71 6.59 -0.27
CA LEU A 243 1.41 6.92 0.32
C LEU A 243 1.11 5.88 1.40
N ALA A 244 0.88 6.33 2.63
CA ALA A 244 0.38 5.50 3.72
C ALA A 244 -1.14 5.71 3.87
N VAL A 245 -1.88 4.63 4.11
CA VAL A 245 -3.32 4.64 4.34
C VAL A 245 -3.69 3.71 5.49
N SER A 246 -4.82 3.99 6.14
CA SER A 246 -5.43 3.12 7.15
C SER A 246 -6.94 3.04 6.94
N ASP A 247 -7.53 1.89 7.23
CA ASP A 247 -8.98 1.67 7.22
C ASP A 247 -9.65 2.04 8.55
N GLY A 248 -8.89 2.53 9.53
CA GLY A 248 -9.38 2.82 10.86
C GLY A 248 -8.43 3.61 11.76
N PRO A 249 -8.84 3.84 13.02
CA PRO A 249 -8.06 4.58 14.01
C PRO A 249 -6.90 3.74 14.55
N ARG A 250 -6.16 4.31 15.50
CA ARG A 250 -5.27 3.53 16.37
C ARG A 250 -6.04 2.35 17.01
N PRO A 251 -5.37 1.25 17.38
CA PRO A 251 -6.01 0.03 17.91
C PRO A 251 -6.98 0.26 19.08
N HIS A 252 -6.61 1.14 20.02
CA HIS A 252 -7.37 1.40 21.25
C HIS A 252 -7.42 2.91 21.57
N PRO A 253 -8.18 3.73 20.82
CA PRO A 253 -8.17 5.18 20.99
C PRO A 253 -8.87 5.58 22.30
N ARG A 254 -8.15 6.25 23.21
CA ARG A 254 -8.63 6.55 24.57
C ARG A 254 -8.05 7.83 25.19
N VAL A 255 -7.69 8.80 24.34
CA VAL A 255 -7.03 10.06 24.75
C VAL A 255 -7.89 11.30 24.42
N GLY A 256 -9.21 11.11 24.33
CA GLY A 256 -10.19 12.16 24.00
C GLY A 256 -9.97 12.81 22.64
N GLY A 257 -10.51 14.03 22.47
CA GLY A 257 -10.40 14.82 21.24
C GLY A 257 -11.65 14.73 20.38
N LEU A 258 -11.62 15.43 19.25
CA LEU A 258 -12.71 15.41 18.28
C LEU A 258 -12.93 13.98 17.79
N THR A 259 -14.18 13.53 17.81
CA THR A 259 -14.58 12.21 17.32
C THR A 259 -15.08 12.28 15.87
N GLU A 260 -15.15 11.15 15.17
CA GLU A 260 -15.75 11.08 13.83
C GLU A 260 -17.22 11.56 13.81
N ALA A 261 -17.95 11.36 14.91
CA ALA A 261 -19.37 11.74 15.01
C ALA A 261 -19.58 13.25 15.24
N GLU A 262 -18.59 13.93 15.79
CA GLU A 262 -18.61 15.38 16.04
C GLU A 262 -18.04 16.18 14.87
N ALA A 263 -17.40 15.50 13.91
CA ALA A 263 -16.69 16.13 12.83
C ALA A 263 -17.64 16.66 11.74
N GLU A 264 -17.42 17.90 11.29
CA GLU A 264 -18.23 18.51 10.22
C GLU A 264 -17.72 18.13 8.84
N GLY A 265 -16.39 17.97 8.69
CA GLY A 265 -15.75 17.49 7.47
C GLY A 265 -15.80 18.48 6.30
N GLN A 266 -15.97 19.79 6.57
CA GLN A 266 -16.10 20.82 5.54
C GLN A 266 -14.77 21.51 5.22
N ASP A 267 -14.00 21.85 6.25
CA ASP A 267 -12.73 22.59 6.12
C ASP A 267 -11.49 21.67 6.16
N GLY A 268 -11.68 20.38 6.42
CA GLY A 268 -10.62 19.40 6.59
C GLY A 268 -9.86 19.50 7.92
N LEU A 269 -10.28 20.39 8.82
CA LEU A 269 -9.77 20.54 10.18
C LEU A 269 -10.68 19.84 11.18
N ARG A 270 -11.97 20.16 11.17
CA ARG A 270 -12.97 19.66 12.11
C ARG A 270 -14.07 18.88 11.40
#